data_AF-A0A401I0U4-F1
#
_entry.id   AF-A0A401I0U4-F1
#
_cell.length_a   1.000
_cell.length_b   1.000
_cell.length_c   1.000
_cell.angle_alpha   90.00
_cell.angle_beta   90.00
_cell.angle_gamma   90.00
#
_symmetry.space_group_name_H-M   'P 1'
#
loop_
_entity.id
_entity.type
_entity.pdbx_description
1 polymer ?
#
loop_
_entity_poly.entity_id
_entity_poly.type
_entity_poly.pdbx_seq_one_letter_code
_entity_poly.pdbx_strand_id
1 'polypeptide(L)'
;MKKPIQELQENINDIKQATDTMKTEIQTTVELAKQSADQIKHVLGELRESREGLSASMEEGKANVNELREQTRSDMRELRETFQTDEPANADAKAERFELVKEGNGFVIYGREGLVGEITYTPIDEHTWAADHTYVTPEYRGRDIAQRLLQRLASAARLEHKKIVPACSYVQAQFRRNVEYADVWQR
;
A
#
# COMPACT_ATOMS: atom_id res chain seq x y z
N MET A 1 11.91 -7.38 -84.12
CA MET A 1 11.68 -6.26 -83.19
C MET A 1 10.36 -6.42 -82.39
N LYS A 2 10.09 -7.58 -81.76
CA LYS A 2 8.83 -7.80 -81.00
C LYS A 2 9.02 -7.95 -79.47
N LYS A 3 10.26 -8.05 -78.99
CA LYS A 3 10.58 -8.27 -77.57
C LYS A 3 10.16 -7.15 -76.59
N PRO A 4 10.26 -5.84 -76.93
CA PRO A 4 10.01 -4.78 -75.94
C PRO A 4 8.55 -4.66 -75.47
N ILE A 5 7.57 -5.04 -76.31
CA ILE A 5 6.15 -4.93 -75.96
C ILE A 5 5.73 -6.05 -75.01
N GLN A 6 6.31 -7.25 -75.14
CA GLN A 6 6.01 -8.38 -74.28
C GLN A 6 6.54 -8.16 -72.86
N GLU A 7 7.76 -7.64 -72.74
CA GLU A 7 8.35 -7.26 -71.44
C GLU A 7 7.52 -6.19 -70.72
N LEU A 8 6.98 -5.20 -71.46
CA LEU A 8 6.07 -4.20 -70.87
C LEU A 8 4.74 -4.80 -70.41
N GLN A 9 4.20 -5.77 -71.14
CA GLN A 9 2.96 -6.46 -70.76
C GLN A 9 3.15 -7.31 -69.51
N GLU A 10 4.29 -7.99 -69.38
CA GLU A 10 4.66 -8.78 -68.21
C GLU A 10 4.80 -7.89 -66.97
N ASN A 11 5.56 -6.79 -67.07
CA ASN A 11 5.70 -5.82 -65.98
C ASN A 11 4.36 -5.21 -65.54
N ILE A 12 3.45 -4.90 -66.48
CA ILE A 12 2.11 -4.40 -66.15
C ILE A 12 1.31 -5.45 -65.37
N ASN A 13 1.46 -6.73 -65.70
CA ASN A 13 0.76 -7.81 -65.03
C ASN A 13 1.28 -8.02 -63.60
N ASP A 14 2.60 -7.98 -63.41
CA ASP A 14 3.23 -8.08 -62.09
C ASP A 14 2.83 -6.92 -61.18
N ILE A 15 2.77 -5.70 -61.71
CA ILE A 15 2.31 -4.52 -60.96
C ILE A 15 0.85 -4.69 -60.52
N LYS A 16 -0.03 -5.23 -61.37
CA LYS A 16 -1.42 -5.51 -61.00
C LYS A 16 -1.48 -6.55 -59.89
N GLN A 17 -0.74 -7.64 -60.01
CA GLN A 17 -0.71 -8.68 -58.99
C GLN A 17 -0.18 -8.17 -57.65
N ALA A 18 0.88 -7.36 -57.65
CA ALA A 18 1.39 -6.70 -56.45
C ALA A 18 0.35 -5.75 -55.85
N THR A 19 -0.38 -5.00 -56.67
CA THR A 19 -1.43 -4.08 -56.23
C THR A 19 -2.60 -4.81 -55.59
N ASP A 20 -3.04 -5.93 -56.17
CA ASP A 20 -4.10 -6.76 -55.62
C ASP A 20 -3.68 -7.40 -54.29
N THR A 21 -2.43 -7.88 -54.21
CA THR A 21 -1.86 -8.43 -52.98
C THR A 21 -1.84 -7.38 -51.87
N MET A 22 -1.31 -6.18 -52.15
CA MET A 22 -1.30 -5.07 -51.19
C MET A 22 -2.72 -4.70 -50.74
N LYS A 23 -3.69 -4.69 -51.65
CA LYS A 23 -5.08 -4.39 -51.30
C LYS A 23 -5.66 -5.41 -50.32
N THR A 24 -5.39 -6.70 -50.54
CA THR A 24 -5.85 -7.78 -49.65
C THR A 24 -5.18 -7.70 -48.29
N GLU A 25 -3.87 -7.43 -48.22
CA GLU A 25 -3.15 -7.27 -46.96
C GLU A 25 -3.65 -6.06 -46.16
N ILE A 26 -3.87 -4.92 -46.83
CA ILE A 26 -4.45 -3.72 -46.20
C ILE A 26 -5.85 -4.02 -45.66
N GLN A 27 -6.71 -4.68 -46.45
CA GLN A 27 -8.06 -5.05 -46.00
C GLN A 27 -8.02 -5.97 -44.78
N THR A 28 -7.13 -6.97 -44.79
CA THR A 28 -6.96 -7.90 -43.68
C THR A 28 -6.50 -7.17 -42.41
N THR A 29 -5.55 -6.24 -42.55
CA THR A 29 -5.04 -5.44 -41.44
C THR A 29 -6.12 -4.53 -40.86
N VAL A 30 -6.95 -3.92 -41.71
CA VAL A 30 -8.07 -3.07 -41.27
C VAL A 30 -9.09 -3.89 -40.48
N GLU A 31 -9.43 -5.12 -40.92
CA GLU A 31 -10.38 -5.94 -40.17
C GLU A 31 -9.83 -6.46 -38.86
N LEU A 32 -8.55 -6.82 -38.80
CA LEU A 32 -7.88 -7.16 -37.53
C LEU A 32 -7.90 -5.98 -36.54
N ALA A 33 -7.69 -4.75 -37.03
CA ALA A 33 -7.75 -3.56 -36.21
C ALA A 33 -9.17 -3.29 -35.67
N LYS A 34 -10.21 -3.48 -36.49
CA LYS A 34 -11.61 -3.36 -36.04
C LYS A 34 -11.95 -4.42 -34.99
N GLN A 35 -11.57 -5.67 -35.23
CA GLN A 35 -11.79 -6.75 -34.27
C GLN A 35 -11.11 -6.45 -32.93
N SER A 36 -9.87 -5.96 -32.96
CA SER A 36 -9.15 -5.55 -31.75
C SER A 36 -9.86 -4.41 -31.01
N ALA A 37 -10.37 -3.42 -31.75
CA ALA A 37 -11.11 -2.30 -31.16
C ALA A 37 -12.41 -2.76 -30.47
N ASP A 38 -13.12 -3.72 -31.05
CA ASP A 38 -14.36 -4.26 -30.47
C ASP A 38 -14.07 -5.11 -29.23
N GLN A 39 -12.99 -5.91 -29.24
CA GLN A 39 -12.51 -6.61 -28.05
C GLN A 39 -12.18 -5.65 -26.91
N ILE A 40 -11.48 -4.54 -27.19
CA ILE A 40 -11.15 -3.53 -26.19
C ILE A 40 -12.43 -2.91 -25.59
N LYS A 41 -13.42 -2.58 -26.42
CA LYS A 41 -14.71 -2.04 -25.95
C LYS A 41 -15.42 -3.02 -25.02
N HIS A 42 -15.38 -4.32 -25.33
CA HIS A 42 -16.00 -5.34 -24.50
C HIS A 42 -15.36 -5.40 -23.11
N VAL A 43 -14.03 -5.51 -23.06
CA VAL A 43 -13.28 -5.55 -21.79
C VAL A 43 -13.51 -4.27 -20.96
N LEU A 44 -13.56 -3.10 -21.60
CA LEU A 44 -13.87 -1.84 -20.92
C LEU A 44 -15.30 -1.83 -20.32
N GLY A 45 -16.25 -2.50 -20.99
CA GLY A 45 -17.60 -2.70 -20.46
C GLY A 45 -17.60 -3.55 -19.20
N GLU A 46 -16.97 -4.72 -19.24
CA GLU A 46 -16.87 -5.63 -18.09
C GLU A 46 -16.18 -4.98 -16.89
N LEU A 47 -15.09 -4.24 -17.12
CA LEU A 47 -14.39 -3.51 -16.06
C LEU A 47 -15.25 -2.41 -15.43
N ARG A 48 -16.10 -1.75 -16.22
CA ARG A 48 -17.03 -0.74 -15.71
C ARG A 48 -18.06 -1.38 -14.79
N GLU A 49 -18.68 -2.47 -15.21
CA GLU A 49 -19.67 -3.20 -14.42
C GLU A 49 -19.06 -3.74 -13.11
N SER A 50 -17.86 -4.31 -13.18
CA SER A 50 -17.11 -4.76 -12.00
C SER A 50 -16.80 -3.62 -11.02
N ARG A 51 -16.41 -2.44 -11.53
CA ARG A 51 -16.18 -1.25 -10.70
C ARG A 51 -17.45 -0.77 -10.01
N GLU A 52 -18.58 -0.75 -10.72
CA GLU A 52 -19.87 -0.36 -10.15
C GLU A 52 -20.29 -1.34 -9.05
N GLY A 53 -20.15 -2.65 -9.27
CA GLY A 53 -20.40 -3.68 -8.24
C GLY A 53 -19.50 -3.55 -7.02
N LEU A 54 -18.20 -3.29 -7.22
CA LEU A 54 -17.27 -3.07 -6.11
C LEU A 54 -17.63 -1.81 -5.31
N SER A 55 -18.02 -0.73 -5.99
CA SER A 55 -18.42 0.51 -5.31
C SER A 55 -19.66 0.34 -4.43
N ALA A 56 -20.65 -0.43 -4.90
CA ALA A 56 -21.84 -0.76 -4.12
C ALA A 56 -21.47 -1.58 -2.87
N SER A 57 -20.63 -2.61 -3.03
CA SER A 57 -20.16 -3.43 -1.91
C SER A 57 -19.35 -2.63 -0.88
N MET A 58 -18.57 -1.64 -1.31
CA MET A 58 -17.83 -0.75 -0.41
C MET A 58 -18.76 0.17 0.40
N GLU A 59 -19.84 0.69 -0.19
CA GLU A 59 -20.81 1.52 0.53
C GLU A 59 -21.62 0.71 1.54
N GLU A 60 -22.05 -0.50 1.19
CA GLU A 60 -22.68 -1.44 2.13
C GLU A 60 -21.74 -1.80 3.29
N GLY A 61 -20.46 -2.09 2.99
CA GLY A 61 -19.46 -2.36 4.01
C GLY A 61 -19.24 -1.19 4.97
N LYS A 62 -19.21 0.05 4.47
CA LYS A 62 -19.11 1.26 5.31
C LYS A 62 -20.33 1.44 6.21
N ALA A 63 -21.52 1.20 5.67
CA ALA A 63 -22.77 1.27 6.43
C ALA A 63 -22.78 0.27 7.59
N ASN A 64 -22.44 -1.00 7.32
CA ASN A 64 -22.34 -2.05 8.35
C ASN A 64 -21.34 -1.71 9.45
N VAL A 65 -20.16 -1.16 9.10
CA VAL A 65 -19.15 -0.77 10.08
C VAL A 65 -19.65 0.39 10.95
N ASN A 66 -20.39 1.34 10.38
CA ASN A 66 -20.95 2.45 11.14
C ASN A 66 -22.07 1.98 12.08
N GLU A 67 -22.98 1.13 11.61
CA GLU A 67 -24.05 0.55 12.41
C GLU A 67 -23.49 -0.28 13.57
N LEU A 68 -22.49 -1.13 13.32
CA LEU A 68 -21.84 -1.91 14.38
C LEU A 68 -21.15 -1.02 15.42
N ARG A 69 -20.56 0.11 15.00
CA ARG A 69 -19.98 1.10 15.90
C ARG A 69 -21.03 1.80 16.75
N GLU A 70 -22.16 2.17 16.16
CA GLU A 70 -23.28 2.80 16.87
C GLU A 70 -23.91 1.82 17.86
N GLN A 71 -24.12 0.56 17.45
CA GLN A 71 -24.61 -0.50 18.32
C GLN A 71 -23.66 -0.74 19.50
N THR A 72 -22.35 -0.92 19.24
CA THR A 72 -21.35 -1.11 20.31
C THR A 72 -21.32 0.09 21.27
N ARG A 73 -21.48 1.31 20.76
CA ARG A 73 -21.53 2.52 21.58
C ARG A 73 -22.79 2.57 22.44
N SER A 74 -23.92 2.13 21.90
CA SER A 74 -25.19 2.05 22.61
C SER A 74 -25.13 0.99 23.71
N ASP A 75 -24.68 -0.22 23.37
CA ASP A 75 -24.57 -1.34 24.31
C ASP A 75 -23.63 -1.00 25.47
N MET A 76 -22.47 -0.39 25.16
CA MET A 76 -21.51 0.07 26.19
C MET A 76 -22.07 1.19 27.06
N ARG A 77 -23.00 2.00 26.55
CA ARG A 77 -23.68 3.05 27.32
C ARG A 77 -24.71 2.44 28.28
N GLU A 78 -25.52 1.50 27.82
CA GLU A 78 -26.50 0.80 28.68
C GLU A 78 -25.82 0.00 29.80
N LEU A 79 -24.70 -0.67 29.48
CA LEU A 79 -23.89 -1.34 30.48
C LEU A 79 -23.35 -0.34 31.52
N ARG A 80 -22.85 0.82 31.09
CA ARG A 80 -22.37 1.88 32.00
C ARG A 80 -23.48 2.43 32.91
N GLU A 81 -24.71 2.55 32.41
CA GLU A 81 -25.85 3.04 33.20
C GLU A 81 -26.35 1.98 34.21
N THR A 82 -26.18 0.69 33.91
CA THR A 82 -26.61 -0.42 34.77
C THR A 82 -25.64 -0.70 35.92
N PHE A 83 -24.34 -0.51 35.68
CA PHE A 83 -23.32 -0.57 36.74
C PHE A 83 -23.08 0.85 37.26
N GLN A 84 -23.72 1.23 38.37
CA GLN A 84 -23.31 2.39 39.17
C GLN A 84 -21.87 2.17 39.67
N THR A 85 -20.92 2.44 38.79
CA THR A 85 -19.54 2.66 39.16
C THR A 85 -19.43 4.15 39.37
N ASP A 86 -19.00 4.54 40.57
CA ASP A 86 -18.43 5.86 40.84
C ASP A 86 -17.15 6.02 40.02
N GLU A 87 -17.26 6.03 38.68
CA GLU A 87 -16.23 6.51 37.80
C GLU A 87 -16.30 8.04 37.81
N PRO A 88 -15.25 8.74 38.28
CA PRO A 88 -15.27 10.18 38.26
C PRO A 88 -15.33 10.68 36.81
N ALA A 89 -16.37 11.45 36.52
CA ALA A 89 -16.49 12.33 35.37
C ALA A 89 -15.37 13.38 35.39
N ASN A 90 -14.16 13.01 34.96
CA ASN A 90 -13.14 13.93 34.49
C ASN A 90 -12.19 13.19 33.52
N ALA A 91 -12.69 12.91 32.32
CA ALA A 91 -11.88 12.40 31.21
C ALA A 91 -11.38 13.53 30.28
N ASP A 92 -11.25 14.78 30.77
CA ASP A 92 -10.86 15.94 29.96
C ASP A 92 -9.76 16.83 30.57
N ALA A 93 -8.91 16.31 31.47
CA ALA A 93 -7.80 17.11 32.01
C ALA A 93 -6.49 16.36 32.30
N LYS A 94 -6.03 15.42 31.44
CA LYS A 94 -4.59 15.04 31.37
C LYS A 94 -4.20 14.12 30.20
N ALA A 95 -4.73 14.31 28.99
CA ALA A 95 -4.13 13.65 27.83
C ALA A 95 -2.71 14.22 27.60
N GLU A 96 -1.68 13.49 28.04
CA GLU A 96 -0.29 13.74 27.65
C GLU A 96 -0.23 13.61 26.13
N ARG A 97 -0.07 14.75 25.44
CA ARG A 97 0.13 14.77 23.99
C ARG A 97 1.57 14.35 23.72
N PHE A 98 1.71 13.20 23.07
CA PHE A 98 2.98 12.72 22.55
C PHE A 98 3.10 13.13 21.09
N GLU A 99 4.23 13.71 20.72
CA GLU A 99 4.57 14.06 19.35
C GLU A 99 5.64 13.09 18.86
N LEU A 100 5.37 12.38 17.76
CA LEU A 100 6.36 11.52 17.12
C LEU A 100 6.97 12.25 15.93
N VAL A 101 8.29 12.39 15.95
CA VAL A 101 9.07 13.10 14.93
C VAL A 101 10.10 12.14 14.33
N LYS A 102 10.38 12.29 13.02
CA LYS A 102 11.55 11.65 12.39
C LYS A 102 12.75 12.57 12.53
N GLU A 103 13.80 12.10 13.18
CA GLU A 103 15.04 12.85 13.36
C GLU A 103 16.21 12.02 12.83
N GLY A 104 16.89 12.52 11.79
CA GLY A 104 17.97 11.79 11.13
C GLY A 104 17.57 10.36 10.75
N ASN A 105 18.38 9.39 11.21
CA ASN A 105 18.14 7.96 11.06
C ASN A 105 17.43 7.39 12.30
N GLY A 106 16.38 8.05 12.76
CA GLY A 106 15.64 7.62 13.94
C GLY A 106 14.27 8.26 14.05
N PHE A 107 13.53 7.81 15.07
CA PHE A 107 12.25 8.37 15.46
C PHE A 107 12.31 8.71 16.94
N VAL A 108 11.79 9.88 17.28
CA VAL A 108 11.78 10.42 18.64
C VAL A 108 10.35 10.72 19.03
N ILE A 109 9.98 10.39 20.26
CA ILE A 109 8.73 10.82 20.87
C ILE A 109 9.05 11.89 21.90
N TYR A 110 8.44 13.06 21.74
CA TYR A 110 8.44 14.13 22.72
C TYR A 110 7.11 14.17 23.48
N GLY A 111 7.19 14.44 24.78
CA GLY A 111 6.07 14.79 25.64
C GLY A 111 6.16 16.25 26.05
N ARG A 112 5.31 16.67 26.99
CA ARG A 112 5.33 18.05 27.51
C ARG A 112 6.64 18.42 28.21
N GLU A 113 7.29 17.44 28.83
CA GLU A 113 8.49 17.61 29.64
C GLU A 113 9.79 17.29 28.86
N GLY A 114 9.68 17.05 27.55
CA GLY A 114 10.82 16.78 26.66
C GLY A 114 10.84 15.33 26.16
N LEU A 115 12.04 14.77 26.04
CA LEU A 115 12.27 13.46 25.45
C LEU A 115 11.59 12.34 26.25
N VAL A 116 10.69 11.61 25.58
CA VAL A 116 9.98 10.46 26.15
C VAL A 116 10.67 9.16 25.73
N GLY A 117 11.13 9.09 24.50
CA GLY A 117 11.93 7.96 24.01
C GLY A 117 12.33 8.12 22.56
N GLU A 118 13.28 7.30 22.15
CA GLU A 118 13.85 7.30 20.81
C GLU A 118 14.20 5.89 20.34
N ILE A 119 14.22 5.73 19.02
CA ILE A 119 14.76 4.57 18.34
C ILE A 119 15.61 5.05 17.17
N THR A 120 16.81 4.51 17.02
CA THR A 120 17.70 4.85 15.90
C THR A 120 18.05 3.61 15.10
N TYR A 121 18.50 3.87 13.88
CA TYR A 121 19.06 2.86 13.00
C TYR A 121 20.27 3.41 12.24
N THR A 122 21.15 2.51 11.82
CA THR A 122 22.25 2.78 10.90
C THR A 122 21.98 2.10 9.56
N PRO A 123 21.95 2.82 8.43
CA PRO A 123 21.91 2.18 7.11
C PRO A 123 23.18 1.34 6.89
N ILE A 124 23.01 0.05 6.61
CA ILE A 124 24.12 -0.87 6.29
C ILE A 124 24.38 -0.84 4.78
N ASP A 125 23.31 -0.87 3.99
CA ASP A 125 23.34 -0.90 2.52
C ASP A 125 22.05 -0.30 1.94
N GLU A 126 21.87 -0.41 0.62
CA GLU A 126 20.71 0.13 -0.09
C GLU A 126 19.37 -0.50 0.31
N HIS A 127 19.34 -1.63 1.00
CA HIS A 127 18.12 -2.35 1.34
C HIS A 127 18.01 -2.68 2.83
N THR A 128 18.98 -2.30 3.66
CA THR A 128 19.08 -2.80 5.03
C THR A 128 19.40 -1.70 6.05
N TRP A 129 18.65 -1.70 7.15
CA TRP A 129 18.89 -0.86 8.32
C TRP A 129 19.25 -1.71 9.54
N ALA A 130 20.27 -1.32 10.30
CA ALA A 130 20.57 -1.89 11.62
C ALA A 130 19.84 -1.10 12.69
N ALA A 131 18.82 -1.64 13.35
CA ALA A 131 18.18 -0.97 14.47
C ALA A 131 19.08 -1.12 15.71
N ASP A 132 19.84 -0.09 16.05
CA ASP A 132 21.00 -0.16 16.94
C ASP A 132 20.75 0.40 18.35
N HIS A 133 19.81 1.33 18.50
CA HIS A 133 19.48 1.92 19.79
C HIS A 133 17.96 2.00 19.99
N THR A 134 17.53 1.78 21.23
CA THR A 134 16.17 2.09 21.68
C THR A 134 16.25 2.54 23.13
N TYR A 135 15.70 3.72 23.41
CA TYR A 135 15.69 4.28 24.75
C TYR A 135 14.31 4.84 25.09
N VAL A 136 13.91 4.67 26.34
CA VAL A 136 12.71 5.27 26.92
C VAL A 136 13.07 5.81 28.28
N THR A 137 12.72 7.08 28.50
CA THR A 137 12.97 7.79 29.75
C THR A 137 12.27 7.04 30.90
N PRO A 138 12.91 6.89 32.08
CA PRO A 138 12.39 6.05 33.16
C PRO A 138 10.94 6.31 33.56
N GLU A 139 10.47 7.56 33.57
CA GLU A 139 9.08 7.90 33.95
C GLU A 139 8.02 7.33 32.99
N TYR A 140 8.42 7.01 31.76
CA TYR A 140 7.54 6.54 30.69
C TYR A 140 7.71 5.06 30.35
N ARG A 141 8.56 4.32 31.10
CA ARG A 141 8.69 2.87 30.94
C ARG A 141 7.40 2.15 31.35
N GLY A 142 7.14 1.01 30.71
CA GLY A 142 5.91 0.23 30.95
C GLY A 142 4.65 0.80 30.28
N ARG A 143 4.78 1.83 29.43
CA ARG A 143 3.67 2.45 28.67
C ARG A 143 3.74 2.19 27.15
N ASP A 144 4.35 1.08 26.75
CA ASP A 144 4.53 0.66 25.35
C ASP A 144 5.20 1.68 24.39
N ILE A 145 5.90 2.69 24.94
CA ILE A 145 6.60 3.71 24.14
C ILE A 145 7.63 3.07 23.20
N ALA A 146 8.44 2.14 23.70
CA ALA A 146 9.44 1.45 22.90
C ALA A 146 8.81 0.60 21.77
N GLN A 147 7.62 0.04 22.00
CA GLN A 147 6.88 -0.71 20.99
C GLN A 147 6.33 0.23 19.92
N ARG A 148 5.77 1.37 20.30
CA ARG A 148 5.28 2.40 19.35
C ARG A 148 6.39 2.93 18.45
N LEU A 149 7.57 3.19 19.03
CA LEU A 149 8.77 3.57 18.29
C LEU A 149 9.20 2.48 17.31
N LEU A 150 9.26 1.23 17.75
CA LEU A 150 9.61 0.10 16.90
C LEU A 150 8.61 -0.12 15.75
N GLN A 151 7.31 -0.03 16.03
CA GLN A 151 6.27 -0.13 15.02
C GLN A 151 6.42 0.98 13.97
N ARG A 152 6.75 2.20 14.39
CA ARG A 152 7.00 3.30 13.45
C ARG A 152 8.22 3.03 12.57
N LEU A 153 9.30 2.49 13.14
CA LEU A 153 10.50 2.11 12.41
C LEU A 153 10.21 0.99 11.40
N ALA A 154 9.51 -0.07 11.83
CA ALA A 154 9.11 -1.17 10.96
C ALA A 154 8.24 -0.68 9.79
N SER A 155 7.26 0.18 10.06
CA SER A 155 6.43 0.77 9.01
C SER A 155 7.21 1.65 8.03
N ALA A 156 8.22 2.40 8.50
CA ALA A 156 9.12 3.14 7.60
C ALA A 156 9.92 2.18 6.71
N ALA A 157 10.47 1.12 7.28
CA ALA A 157 11.22 0.12 6.53
C ALA A 157 10.34 -0.55 5.46
N ARG A 158 9.08 -0.88 5.77
CA ARG A 158 8.13 -1.41 4.78
C ARG A 158 7.91 -0.46 3.61
N LEU A 159 7.66 0.82 3.92
CA LEU A 159 7.38 1.84 2.91
C LEU A 159 8.58 2.08 1.99
N GLU A 160 9.80 2.01 2.54
CA GLU A 160 11.05 2.20 1.81
C GLU A 160 11.63 0.88 1.26
N HIS A 161 10.88 -0.21 1.34
CA HIS A 161 11.29 -1.55 0.90
C HIS A 161 12.64 -2.01 1.51
N LYS A 162 12.87 -1.66 2.77
CA LYS A 162 14.06 -2.03 3.55
C LYS A 162 13.77 -3.22 4.47
N LYS A 163 14.82 -3.97 4.80
CA LYS A 163 14.86 -4.94 5.88
C LYS A 163 15.57 -4.35 7.11
N ILE A 164 15.28 -4.92 8.27
CA ILE A 164 15.82 -4.51 9.57
C ILE A 164 16.65 -5.65 10.15
N VAL A 165 17.92 -5.35 10.43
CA VAL A 165 18.80 -6.16 11.28
C VAL A 165 18.62 -5.68 12.73
N PRO A 166 18.14 -6.53 13.65
CA PRO A 166 17.87 -6.12 15.03
C PRO A 166 19.16 -6.15 15.89
N ALA A 167 19.99 -5.12 15.79
CA ALA A 167 21.26 -5.01 16.52
C ALA A 167 21.06 -4.68 18.01
N CYS A 168 20.04 -3.90 18.35
CA CYS A 168 19.62 -3.64 19.73
C CYS A 168 18.94 -4.88 20.33
N SER A 169 19.30 -5.22 21.57
CA SER A 169 18.75 -6.37 22.30
C SER A 169 17.23 -6.30 22.47
N TYR A 170 16.68 -5.10 22.70
CA TYR A 170 15.23 -4.88 22.78
C TYR A 170 14.55 -5.25 21.45
N VAL A 171 15.06 -4.72 20.33
CA VAL A 171 14.50 -4.96 19.00
C VAL A 171 14.61 -6.45 18.65
N GLN A 172 15.73 -7.09 18.96
CA GLN A 172 15.93 -8.52 18.75
C GLN A 172 14.91 -9.36 19.53
N ALA A 173 14.65 -9.00 20.79
CA ALA A 173 13.63 -9.67 21.60
C ALA A 173 12.23 -9.50 21.02
N GLN A 174 11.88 -8.31 20.53
CA GLN A 174 10.57 -8.05 19.91
C GLN A 174 10.39 -8.82 18.60
N PHE A 175 11.41 -8.86 17.73
CA PHE A 175 11.37 -9.59 16.47
C PHE A 175 11.23 -11.10 16.67
N ARG A 176 11.86 -11.64 17.72
CA ARG A 176 11.71 -13.06 18.09
C ARG A 176 10.32 -13.41 18.64
N ARG A 177 9.67 -12.48 19.35
CA ARG A 177 8.38 -12.72 20.02
C ARG A 177 7.17 -12.47 19.12
N ASN A 178 7.27 -11.51 18.20
CA ASN A 178 6.14 -11.04 17.42
C ASN A 178 6.33 -11.36 15.93
N VAL A 179 5.45 -12.23 15.40
CA VAL A 179 5.45 -12.63 13.99
C VAL A 179 5.16 -11.48 13.02
N GLU A 180 4.58 -10.39 13.53
CA GLU A 180 4.26 -9.19 12.74
C GLU A 180 5.50 -8.52 12.12
N TYR A 181 6.71 -8.78 12.64
CA TYR A 181 7.96 -8.21 12.12
C TYR A 181 8.67 -9.13 11.13
N ALA A 182 8.15 -10.34 10.88
CA ALA A 182 8.82 -11.31 10.01
C ALA A 182 9.03 -10.81 8.58
N ASP A 183 8.16 -9.94 8.09
CA ASP A 183 8.22 -9.36 6.75
C ASP A 183 9.37 -8.35 6.57
N VAL A 184 9.75 -7.66 7.63
CA VAL A 184 10.88 -6.70 7.64
C VAL A 184 12.14 -7.28 8.24
N TRP A 185 12.14 -8.49 8.80
CA TRP A 185 13.30 -9.05 9.48
C TRP A 185 14.37 -9.55 8.50
N GLN A 186 15.58 -8.96 8.57
CA GLN A 186 16.80 -9.55 8.04
C GLN A 186 17.42 -10.48 9.09
N ARG A 187 17.39 -11.79 8.83
CA ARG A 187 18.01 -12.81 9.68
C ARG A 187 19.50 -12.95 9.43
#